data_AF-A0A2A5FZR7-F1
#
_entry.id   AF-A0A2A5FZR7-F1
#
_cell.length_a   1.000
_cell.length_b   1.000
_cell.length_c   1.000
_cell.angle_alpha   90.00
_cell.angle_beta   90.00
_cell.angle_gamma   90.00
#
_symmetry.space_group_name_H-M   'P 1'
#
loop_
_entity.id
_entity.type
_entity.pdbx_description
1 polymer ?
#
loop_
_entity_poly.entity_id
_entity_poly.type
_entity_poly.pdbx_seq_one_letter_code
_entity_poly.pdbx_strand_id
1 'polypeptide(L)'
;MSVSSVEDHVLSSIGIEPISEASPCGENVRYEAVFEELEAELAKQESLNAETVNWKRVADLSSTILKSSSKDMLVGAYLTQALLLTEGYSGLAVGLKILNDMVEKHWDCLFPPVKRMRARATTITWLSERAGNYLSDNIPTDKDASFVVDAAKYIRLLDGELAEKMGNDAPLVTDLSRPLKNYKKSAEAEMTKSAVPAVAEASVAATAESETAAEGVVAQAPQAASAVKSAKPAKTTVAVQEVGDIASDNDAKKILRNIQDSGRKVSTYYSAKKLSEAKAYRIARSTSWIMVEVAPPATDGVTQIMPPAADRIKFFISNIEKAEYSSVLPELEKTLARAPFWLDGHNMVVTVLRAMGGEYEKAAKTVISELRHFLQRIPELINLSFSDQSPFASDQTKMWLESEVLVTEGSSGAVSASGGGAEAWDEALAEAKKKAAAGDKKAAMKLFDAGIASAGQVRDKFYWRCAWADLLLQTGEAQAASSLLNPMTQQAEAFRIDEWEPKLLSKIYKLLYQSYRKQQGKKKDDLAINELVASTYDKLCWFDPVTALTVKGENNG
;
A
#
# COMPACT_ATOMS: atom_id res chain seq x y z
N MET A 1 -4.94 -38.67 0.68
CA MET A 1 -6.32 -39.17 0.91
C MET A 1 -7.23 -37.98 0.62
N SER A 2 -8.24 -38.09 -0.23
CA SER A 2 -9.18 -36.98 -0.41
C SER A 2 -10.05 -36.87 0.85
N VAL A 3 -10.05 -35.70 1.48
CA VAL A 3 -10.92 -35.40 2.62
C VAL A 3 -12.37 -35.43 2.10
N SER A 4 -13.21 -36.26 2.70
CA SER A 4 -14.64 -36.39 2.32
C SER A 4 -15.56 -35.47 3.13
N SER A 5 -15.16 -35.11 4.35
CA SER A 5 -15.90 -34.24 5.26
C SER A 5 -14.94 -33.33 6.04
N VAL A 6 -15.43 -32.19 6.55
CA VAL A 6 -14.64 -31.28 7.40
C VAL A 6 -14.06 -32.00 8.61
N GLU A 7 -14.80 -32.95 9.17
CA GLU A 7 -14.40 -33.76 10.33
C GLU A 7 -13.21 -34.68 10.04
N ASP A 8 -13.05 -35.14 8.79
CA ASP A 8 -11.98 -36.05 8.39
C ASP A 8 -10.62 -35.33 8.24
N HIS A 9 -10.63 -33.99 8.26
CA HIS A 9 -9.41 -33.21 8.14
C HIS A 9 -8.56 -33.34 9.42
N VAL A 10 -7.25 -33.55 9.28
CA VAL A 10 -6.31 -33.78 10.41
C VAL A 10 -6.19 -32.60 11.40
N LEU A 11 -6.76 -31.47 11.04
CA LEU A 11 -6.80 -30.23 11.84
C LEU A 11 -8.21 -29.92 12.36
N SER A 12 -9.21 -30.75 12.11
CA SER A 12 -10.62 -30.43 12.43
C SER A 12 -10.90 -30.23 13.92
N SER A 13 -10.07 -30.80 14.80
CA SER A 13 -10.24 -30.74 16.27
C SER A 13 -9.38 -29.68 16.98
N ILE A 14 -8.40 -29.04 16.32
CA ILE A 14 -7.46 -28.20 17.07
C ILE A 14 -8.10 -27.01 17.77
N GLY A 15 -9.21 -26.50 17.22
CA GLY A 15 -9.90 -25.36 17.78
C GLY A 15 -10.54 -25.67 19.14
N ILE A 16 -10.97 -26.91 19.36
CA ILE A 16 -11.66 -27.33 20.58
C ILE A 16 -10.70 -27.86 21.65
N GLU A 17 -9.63 -28.55 21.25
CA GLU A 17 -8.67 -29.17 22.16
C GLU A 17 -7.88 -28.12 22.98
N PRO A 18 -7.84 -28.18 24.32
CA PRO A 18 -7.04 -27.26 25.12
C PRO A 18 -5.54 -27.48 24.90
N ILE A 19 -4.72 -26.43 25.07
CA ILE A 19 -3.25 -26.55 25.04
C ILE A 19 -2.75 -27.41 26.22
N SER A 20 -3.32 -27.20 27.41
CA SER A 20 -3.09 -28.02 28.60
C SER A 20 -4.27 -27.88 29.56
N GLU A 21 -4.41 -28.81 30.51
CA GLU A 21 -5.46 -28.72 31.55
C GLU A 21 -5.33 -27.45 32.42
N ALA A 22 -4.08 -27.04 32.72
CA ALA A 22 -3.80 -25.89 33.57
C ALA A 22 -3.93 -24.54 32.84
N SER A 23 -3.64 -24.52 31.52
CA SER A 23 -3.79 -23.34 30.67
C SER A 23 -4.42 -23.75 29.33
N PRO A 24 -5.77 -23.73 29.23
CA PRO A 24 -6.48 -24.16 28.03
C PRO A 24 -6.13 -23.38 26.77
N CYS A 25 -5.84 -22.08 26.92
CA CYS A 25 -5.42 -21.21 25.83
C CYS A 25 -3.91 -21.05 25.68
N GLY A 26 -3.10 -21.64 26.56
CA GLY A 26 -1.64 -21.49 26.55
C GLY A 26 -1.18 -20.08 26.89
N GLU A 27 -0.11 -19.63 26.24
CA GLU A 27 0.54 -18.35 26.52
C GLU A 27 0.49 -17.39 25.32
N ASN A 28 0.93 -16.15 25.52
CA ASN A 28 0.99 -15.18 24.43
C ASN A 28 2.23 -15.45 23.56
N VAL A 29 2.00 -15.83 22.31
CA VAL A 29 3.06 -16.26 21.37
C VAL A 29 3.82 -15.13 20.69
N ARG A 30 3.53 -13.86 20.97
CA ARG A 30 4.13 -12.70 20.24
C ARG A 30 5.66 -12.62 20.30
N TYR A 31 6.27 -13.28 21.28
CA TYR A 31 7.73 -13.32 21.48
C TYR A 31 8.31 -14.72 21.27
N GLU A 32 7.51 -15.66 20.79
CA GLU A 32 7.94 -17.03 20.51
C GLU A 32 8.55 -17.12 19.12
N ALA A 33 9.65 -17.86 19.00
CA ALA A 33 10.37 -18.00 17.72
C ALA A 33 9.48 -18.54 16.59
N VAL A 34 8.56 -19.46 16.92
CA VAL A 34 7.61 -20.03 15.93
C VAL A 34 6.65 -18.97 15.38
N PHE A 35 6.27 -17.98 16.19
CA PHE A 35 5.43 -16.87 15.76
C PHE A 35 6.23 -15.84 14.96
N GLU A 36 7.48 -15.56 15.35
CA GLU A 36 8.39 -14.72 14.55
C GLU A 36 8.63 -15.32 13.16
N GLU A 37 8.80 -16.65 13.06
CA GLU A 37 8.88 -17.35 11.79
C GLU A 37 7.59 -17.23 10.96
N LEU A 38 6.43 -17.30 11.61
CA LEU A 38 5.14 -17.14 10.96
C LEU A 38 4.95 -15.72 10.42
N GLU A 39 5.27 -14.69 11.21
CA GLU A 39 5.23 -13.30 10.77
C GLU A 39 6.26 -13.03 9.67
N ALA A 40 7.46 -13.62 9.74
CA ALA A 40 8.46 -13.51 8.69
C ALA A 40 7.98 -14.13 7.37
N GLU A 41 7.30 -15.29 7.43
CA GLU A 41 6.72 -15.93 6.25
C GLU A 41 5.57 -15.10 5.66
N LEU A 42 4.69 -14.53 6.49
CA LEU A 42 3.58 -13.68 6.03
C LEU A 42 4.05 -12.31 5.53
N ALA A 43 5.11 -11.74 6.11
CA ALA A 43 5.71 -10.49 5.65
C ALA A 43 6.26 -10.57 4.22
N LYS A 44 6.45 -11.79 3.69
CA LYS A 44 6.75 -12.01 2.27
C LYS A 44 5.62 -11.54 1.36
N GLN A 45 4.36 -11.50 1.82
CA GLN A 45 3.22 -10.99 1.05
C GLN A 45 3.36 -9.51 0.70
N GLU A 46 3.90 -8.72 1.64
CA GLU A 46 4.17 -7.28 1.48
C GLU A 46 5.59 -7.02 0.99
N SER A 47 6.38 -8.07 0.86
CA SER A 47 7.68 -7.99 0.25
C SER A 47 7.48 -7.89 -1.26
N LEU A 48 7.99 -6.83 -1.87
CA LEU A 48 8.35 -6.82 -3.30
C LEU A 48 9.49 -7.84 -3.60
N ASN A 49 9.65 -8.88 -2.76
CA ASN A 49 10.52 -10.00 -2.99
C ASN A 49 9.61 -11.14 -3.50
N ALA A 50 9.86 -11.75 -4.66
CA ALA A 50 9.34 -12.98 -5.21
C ALA A 50 9.56 -14.25 -4.37
N GLU A 51 10.07 -14.11 -3.15
CA GLU A 51 9.69 -15.05 -2.10
C GLU A 51 8.16 -14.97 -1.94
N THR A 52 7.44 -15.80 -2.69
CA THR A 52 6.00 -15.96 -2.49
C THR A 52 5.79 -16.59 -1.14
N VAL A 53 4.78 -16.11 -0.41
CA VAL A 53 4.36 -16.73 0.85
C VAL A 53 4.16 -18.22 0.62
N ASN A 54 4.91 -19.04 1.36
CA ASN A 54 4.68 -20.47 1.38
C ASN A 54 3.48 -20.74 2.28
N TRP A 55 2.28 -20.75 1.70
CA TRP A 55 1.04 -20.97 2.44
C TRP A 55 0.98 -22.34 3.15
N LYS A 56 1.67 -23.36 2.64
CA LYS A 56 1.83 -24.63 3.38
C LYS A 56 2.64 -24.43 4.65
N ARG A 57 3.74 -23.68 4.59
CA ARG A 57 4.54 -23.32 5.77
C ARG A 57 3.74 -22.47 6.76
N VAL A 58 2.93 -21.52 6.28
CA VAL A 58 2.01 -20.74 7.13
C VAL A 58 1.02 -21.65 7.85
N ALA A 59 0.44 -22.64 7.15
CA ALA A 59 -0.46 -23.61 7.76
C ALA A 59 0.26 -24.50 8.80
N ASP A 60 1.47 -24.98 8.50
CA ASP A 60 2.28 -25.79 9.42
C ASP A 60 2.63 -25.02 10.70
N LEU A 61 3.13 -23.79 10.56
CA LEU A 61 3.49 -22.93 11.70
C LEU A 61 2.26 -22.56 12.53
N SER A 62 1.18 -22.13 11.87
CA SER A 62 -0.05 -21.73 12.57
C SER A 62 -0.69 -22.92 13.30
N SER A 63 -0.75 -24.08 12.66
CA SER A 63 -1.29 -25.29 13.32
C SER A 63 -0.38 -25.77 14.45
N THR A 64 0.94 -25.64 14.34
CA THR A 64 1.88 -25.94 15.44
C THR A 64 1.58 -25.05 16.64
N ILE A 65 1.47 -23.73 16.43
CA ILE A 65 1.17 -22.77 17.50
C ILE A 65 -0.18 -23.10 18.17
N LEU A 66 -1.23 -23.33 17.38
CA LEU A 66 -2.57 -23.63 17.90
C LEU A 66 -2.66 -24.99 18.61
N LYS A 67 -1.75 -25.95 18.31
CA LYS A 67 -1.68 -27.25 18.98
C LYS A 67 -0.97 -27.17 20.33
N SER A 68 0.15 -26.46 20.41
CA SER A 68 1.10 -26.62 21.52
C SER A 68 1.35 -25.38 22.35
N SER A 69 1.07 -24.18 21.84
CA SER A 69 1.57 -22.94 22.44
C SER A 69 0.46 -21.96 22.83
N SER A 70 -0.49 -21.68 21.92
CA SER A 70 -1.48 -20.62 22.15
C SER A 70 -2.74 -20.80 21.33
N LYS A 71 -3.89 -20.55 21.94
CA LYS A 71 -5.14 -20.27 21.24
C LYS A 71 -5.19 -18.78 20.91
N ASP A 72 -4.47 -18.39 19.85
CA ASP A 72 -4.45 -17.01 19.34
C ASP A 72 -5.33 -16.89 18.09
N MET A 73 -6.27 -15.96 18.12
CA MET A 73 -7.27 -15.77 17.08
C MET A 73 -6.68 -15.22 15.78
N LEU A 74 -5.60 -14.43 15.85
CA LEU A 74 -4.87 -13.98 14.66
C LEU A 74 -4.19 -15.16 13.97
N VAL A 75 -3.58 -16.06 14.75
CA VAL A 75 -3.00 -17.30 14.23
C VAL A 75 -4.09 -18.20 13.62
N GLY A 76 -5.27 -18.28 14.23
CA GLY A 76 -6.44 -18.96 13.66
C GLY A 76 -6.89 -18.38 12.32
N ALA A 77 -6.89 -17.05 12.18
CA ALA A 77 -7.19 -16.38 10.92
C ALA A 77 -6.13 -16.65 9.85
N TYR A 78 -4.84 -16.66 10.21
CA TYR A 78 -3.75 -17.01 9.32
C TYR A 78 -3.83 -18.47 8.85
N LEU A 79 -4.15 -19.39 9.75
CA LEU A 79 -4.39 -20.79 9.40
C LEU A 79 -5.56 -20.93 8.42
N THR A 80 -6.67 -20.23 8.67
CA THR A 80 -7.85 -20.28 7.79
C THR A 80 -7.53 -19.77 6.39
N GLN A 81 -6.83 -18.64 6.29
CA GLN A 81 -6.40 -18.09 5.00
C GLN A 81 -5.43 -19.04 4.28
N ALA A 82 -4.49 -19.65 5.01
CA ALA A 82 -3.53 -20.59 4.46
C ALA A 82 -4.22 -21.83 3.89
N LEU A 83 -5.14 -22.43 4.66
CA LEU A 83 -5.92 -23.60 4.24
C LEU A 83 -6.79 -23.28 3.02
N LEU A 84 -7.44 -22.10 2.98
CA LEU A 84 -8.18 -21.66 1.80
C LEU A 84 -7.28 -21.60 0.55
N LEU A 85 -6.08 -21.05 0.66
CA LEU A 85 -5.18 -20.91 -0.47
C LEU A 85 -4.51 -22.22 -0.91
N THR A 86 -4.40 -23.21 -0.02
CA THR A 86 -3.80 -24.52 -0.33
C THR A 86 -4.82 -25.60 -0.70
N GLU A 87 -6.04 -25.52 -0.19
CA GLU A 87 -7.06 -26.57 -0.26
C GLU A 87 -8.44 -26.07 -0.72
N GLY A 88 -8.57 -24.78 -1.07
CA GLY A 88 -9.82 -24.20 -1.57
C GLY A 88 -10.94 -24.22 -0.53
N TYR A 89 -12.16 -24.56 -0.96
CA TYR A 89 -13.36 -24.55 -0.12
C TYR A 89 -13.30 -25.55 1.04
N SER A 90 -12.64 -26.70 0.85
CA SER A 90 -12.40 -27.67 1.94
C SER A 90 -11.59 -27.03 3.06
N GLY A 91 -10.48 -26.38 2.71
CA GLY A 91 -9.63 -25.68 3.67
C GLY A 91 -10.32 -24.52 4.38
N LEU A 92 -11.14 -23.76 3.65
CA LEU A 92 -11.95 -22.68 4.24
C LEU A 92 -12.95 -23.21 5.27
N ALA A 93 -13.66 -24.29 4.95
CA ALA A 93 -14.63 -24.88 5.86
C ALA A 93 -13.95 -25.37 7.17
N VAL A 94 -12.79 -26.02 7.05
CA VAL A 94 -11.98 -26.47 8.18
C VAL A 94 -11.49 -25.28 9.02
N GLY A 95 -10.91 -24.25 8.39
CA GLY A 95 -10.40 -23.08 9.11
C GLY A 95 -11.50 -22.30 9.84
N LEU A 96 -12.65 -22.11 9.20
CA LEU A 96 -13.82 -21.48 9.83
C LEU A 96 -14.35 -22.30 11.01
N LYS A 97 -14.37 -23.63 10.90
CA LYS A 97 -14.70 -24.51 12.03
C LYS A 97 -13.73 -24.31 13.19
N ILE A 98 -12.41 -24.32 12.93
CA ILE A 98 -11.39 -24.12 13.97
C ILE A 98 -11.61 -22.78 14.69
N LEU A 99 -11.82 -21.70 13.95
CA LEU A 99 -12.08 -20.37 14.53
C LEU A 99 -13.38 -20.34 15.33
N ASN A 100 -14.45 -20.94 14.82
CA ASN A 100 -15.70 -21.06 15.56
C ASN A 100 -15.50 -21.82 16.89
N ASP A 101 -14.85 -22.99 16.85
CA ASP A 101 -14.61 -23.81 18.04
C ASP A 101 -13.76 -23.06 19.08
N MET A 102 -12.74 -22.32 18.62
CA MET A 102 -11.92 -21.46 19.48
C MET A 102 -12.75 -20.37 20.16
N VAL A 103 -13.58 -19.67 19.39
CA VAL A 103 -14.44 -18.60 19.93
C VAL A 103 -15.50 -19.18 20.87
N GLU A 104 -16.09 -20.32 20.54
CA GLU A 104 -17.12 -20.96 21.37
C GLU A 104 -16.55 -21.49 22.69
N LYS A 105 -15.42 -22.21 22.66
CA LYS A 105 -14.87 -22.89 23.86
C LYS A 105 -13.87 -22.11 24.67
N HIS A 106 -13.08 -21.24 24.03
CA HIS A 106 -11.88 -20.68 24.64
C HIS A 106 -11.96 -19.15 24.81
N TRP A 107 -13.12 -18.54 24.55
CA TRP A 107 -13.31 -17.09 24.46
C TRP A 107 -12.58 -16.26 25.51
N ASP A 108 -12.77 -16.59 26.79
CA ASP A 108 -12.28 -15.77 27.90
C ASP A 108 -10.75 -15.75 28.00
N CYS A 109 -10.11 -16.86 27.61
CA CYS A 109 -8.66 -17.01 27.64
C CYS A 109 -7.97 -16.81 26.28
N LEU A 110 -8.72 -16.63 25.18
CA LEU A 110 -8.16 -16.42 23.84
C LEU A 110 -7.21 -15.22 23.79
N PHE A 111 -6.20 -15.33 22.93
CA PHE A 111 -5.35 -14.21 22.56
C PHE A 111 -5.84 -13.58 21.23
N PRO A 112 -5.83 -12.23 21.08
CA PRO A 112 -5.60 -11.22 22.11
C PRO A 112 -6.62 -11.29 23.26
N PRO A 113 -6.29 -10.89 24.50
CA PRO A 113 -7.20 -10.99 25.64
C PRO A 113 -8.45 -10.13 25.46
N VAL A 114 -9.54 -10.44 26.18
CA VAL A 114 -10.85 -9.74 26.08
C VAL A 114 -10.71 -8.22 26.16
N LYS A 115 -9.80 -7.67 26.99
CA LYS A 115 -9.53 -6.21 27.04
C LYS A 115 -9.08 -5.57 25.72
N ARG A 116 -8.71 -6.37 24.70
CA ARG A 116 -8.36 -5.93 23.35
C ARG A 116 -9.42 -6.38 22.32
N MET A 117 -10.71 -6.21 22.63
CA MET A 117 -11.85 -6.53 21.75
C MET A 117 -11.67 -6.02 20.32
N ARG A 118 -11.23 -4.77 20.15
CA ARG A 118 -10.99 -4.20 18.82
C ARG A 118 -9.98 -5.00 18.00
N ALA A 119 -8.92 -5.52 18.64
CA ALA A 119 -7.95 -6.36 17.94
C ALA A 119 -8.57 -7.70 17.52
N ARG A 120 -9.46 -8.28 18.34
CA ARG A 120 -10.23 -9.46 17.97
C ARG A 120 -11.12 -9.17 16.74
N ALA A 121 -11.88 -8.08 16.77
CA ALA A 121 -12.74 -7.69 15.65
C ALA A 121 -11.93 -7.47 14.35
N THR A 122 -10.83 -6.71 14.40
CA THR A 122 -9.96 -6.45 13.24
C THR A 122 -9.39 -7.73 12.64
N THR A 123 -9.06 -8.74 13.44
CA THR A 123 -8.60 -10.05 12.94
C THR A 123 -9.65 -10.75 12.08
N ILE A 124 -10.91 -10.74 12.50
CA ILE A 124 -12.00 -11.38 11.76
C ILE A 124 -12.35 -10.57 10.50
N THR A 125 -12.36 -9.24 10.58
CA THR A 125 -12.54 -8.37 9.41
C THR A 125 -11.48 -8.65 8.34
N TRP A 126 -10.20 -8.72 8.75
CA TRP A 126 -9.10 -9.04 7.84
C TRP A 126 -9.29 -10.38 7.12
N LEU A 127 -9.78 -11.41 7.84
CA LEU A 127 -10.05 -12.71 7.24
C LEU A 127 -11.24 -12.63 6.28
N SER A 128 -12.32 -11.96 6.67
CA SER A 128 -13.53 -11.82 5.86
C SER A 128 -13.23 -11.16 4.51
N GLU A 129 -12.48 -10.06 4.50
CA GLU A 129 -12.11 -9.35 3.28
C GLU A 129 -11.25 -10.23 2.35
N ARG A 130 -10.22 -10.89 2.89
CA ARG A 130 -9.29 -11.69 2.08
C ARG A 130 -9.92 -12.97 1.52
N ALA A 131 -10.68 -13.68 2.36
CA ALA A 131 -11.41 -14.85 1.91
C ALA A 131 -12.52 -14.47 0.93
N GLY A 132 -13.22 -13.35 1.16
CA GLY A 132 -14.22 -12.81 0.23
C GLY A 132 -13.65 -12.52 -1.15
N ASN A 133 -12.48 -11.86 -1.22
CA ASN A 133 -11.79 -11.59 -2.50
C ASN A 133 -11.33 -12.88 -3.21
N TYR A 134 -10.89 -13.90 -2.46
CA TYR A 134 -10.59 -15.19 -3.08
C TYR A 134 -11.85 -15.81 -3.69
N LEU A 135 -12.98 -15.76 -2.98
CA LEU A 135 -14.25 -16.33 -3.43
C LEU A 135 -14.79 -15.63 -4.68
N SER A 136 -14.59 -14.32 -4.83
CA SER A 136 -15.00 -13.59 -6.04
C SER A 136 -14.24 -14.06 -7.29
N ASP A 137 -12.98 -14.47 -7.12
CA ASP A 137 -12.14 -14.92 -8.23
C ASP A 137 -12.23 -16.44 -8.47
N ASN A 138 -12.76 -17.21 -7.51
CA ASN A 138 -12.76 -18.67 -7.52
C ASN A 138 -14.17 -19.22 -7.22
N ILE A 139 -15.05 -19.15 -8.22
CA ILE A 139 -16.44 -19.66 -8.13
C ILE A 139 -16.41 -21.18 -7.86
N PRO A 140 -17.20 -21.70 -6.90
CA PRO A 140 -17.18 -23.11 -6.54
C PRO A 140 -17.76 -23.99 -7.64
N THR A 141 -17.26 -25.22 -7.71
CA THR A 141 -17.74 -26.28 -8.61
C THR A 141 -18.54 -27.32 -7.83
N ASP A 142 -19.14 -28.29 -8.53
CA ASP A 142 -19.91 -29.37 -7.91
C ASP A 142 -19.10 -30.17 -6.88
N LYS A 143 -17.77 -30.26 -7.06
CA LYS A 143 -16.86 -30.94 -6.13
C LYS A 143 -16.71 -30.20 -4.80
N ASP A 144 -17.01 -28.91 -4.78
CA ASP A 144 -16.89 -28.05 -3.61
C ASP A 144 -18.21 -27.97 -2.81
N ALA A 145 -19.29 -28.58 -3.32
CA ALA A 145 -20.65 -28.33 -2.83
C ALA A 145 -20.82 -28.61 -1.32
N SER A 146 -20.34 -29.75 -0.82
CA SER A 146 -20.40 -30.08 0.60
C SER A 146 -19.62 -29.07 1.45
N PHE A 147 -18.40 -28.72 1.03
CA PHE A 147 -17.55 -27.77 1.74
C PHE A 147 -18.07 -26.34 1.71
N VAL A 148 -18.75 -25.92 0.64
CA VAL A 148 -19.44 -24.63 0.58
C VAL A 148 -20.57 -24.58 1.61
N VAL A 149 -21.35 -25.67 1.73
CA VAL A 149 -22.43 -25.76 2.73
C VAL A 149 -21.86 -25.67 4.15
N ASP A 150 -20.74 -26.35 4.41
CA ASP A 150 -20.07 -26.32 5.71
C ASP A 150 -19.42 -24.97 6.01
N ALA A 151 -18.70 -24.37 5.07
CA ALA A 151 -18.13 -23.04 5.21
C ALA A 151 -19.23 -22.00 5.51
N ALA A 152 -20.36 -22.07 4.81
CA ALA A 152 -21.53 -21.21 5.04
C ALA A 152 -22.19 -21.45 6.41
N LYS A 153 -22.15 -22.68 6.92
CA LYS A 153 -22.60 -23.01 8.29
C LYS A 153 -21.65 -22.39 9.33
N TYR A 154 -20.35 -22.65 9.22
CA TYR A 154 -19.37 -22.21 10.22
C TYR A 154 -19.16 -20.69 10.26
N ILE A 155 -19.19 -19.99 9.12
CA ILE A 155 -19.15 -18.52 9.13
C ILE A 155 -20.38 -17.92 9.83
N ARG A 156 -21.55 -18.55 9.68
CA ARG A 156 -22.79 -18.09 10.33
C ARG A 156 -22.75 -18.34 11.84
N LEU A 157 -22.23 -19.49 12.28
CA LEU A 157 -22.05 -19.78 13.70
C LEU A 157 -21.05 -18.81 14.33
N LEU A 158 -19.90 -18.60 13.67
CA LEU A 158 -18.89 -17.65 14.12
C LEU A 158 -19.46 -16.22 14.21
N ASP A 159 -20.20 -15.76 13.20
CA ASP A 159 -20.88 -14.45 13.21
C ASP A 159 -21.85 -14.32 14.40
N GLY A 160 -22.64 -15.37 14.67
CA GLY A 160 -23.55 -15.42 15.83
C GLY A 160 -22.82 -15.35 17.16
N GLU A 161 -21.77 -16.14 17.35
CA GLU A 161 -20.94 -16.13 18.57
C GLU A 161 -20.24 -14.77 18.78
N LEU A 162 -19.74 -14.16 17.69
CA LEU A 162 -19.14 -12.83 17.76
C LEU A 162 -20.18 -11.76 18.10
N ALA A 163 -21.37 -11.81 17.50
CA ALA A 163 -22.46 -10.90 17.83
C ALA A 163 -22.90 -11.03 19.30
N GLU A 164 -23.00 -12.26 19.82
CA GLU A 164 -23.35 -12.51 21.23
C GLU A 164 -22.28 -11.96 22.18
N LYS A 165 -21.00 -12.19 21.88
CA LYS A 165 -19.89 -11.83 22.79
C LYS A 165 -19.39 -10.39 22.64
N MET A 166 -19.60 -9.76 21.48
CA MET A 166 -19.12 -8.39 21.17
C MET A 166 -20.24 -7.35 21.05
N GLY A 167 -21.50 -7.76 20.88
CA GLY A 167 -22.62 -6.83 20.68
C GLY A 167 -22.41 -5.91 19.48
N ASN A 168 -22.56 -4.59 19.68
CA ASN A 168 -22.40 -3.59 18.61
C ASN A 168 -20.95 -3.47 18.08
N ASP A 169 -19.96 -4.00 18.81
CA ASP A 169 -18.55 -3.99 18.40
C ASP A 169 -18.17 -5.21 17.53
N ALA A 170 -19.14 -6.08 17.21
CA ALA A 170 -18.93 -7.25 16.37
C ALA A 170 -18.48 -6.83 14.94
N PRO A 171 -17.47 -7.50 14.37
CA PRO A 171 -17.01 -7.20 13.02
C PRO A 171 -18.04 -7.60 11.97
N LEU A 172 -18.17 -6.81 10.91
CA LEU A 172 -18.94 -7.21 9.74
C LEU A 172 -18.18 -8.29 8.97
N VAL A 173 -18.82 -9.47 8.81
CA VAL A 173 -18.27 -10.59 8.01
C VAL A 173 -18.95 -10.74 6.65
N THR A 174 -19.59 -9.67 6.16
CA THR A 174 -20.45 -9.70 4.96
C THR A 174 -19.70 -10.05 3.68
N ASP A 175 -18.41 -9.72 3.59
CA ASP A 175 -17.60 -10.01 2.40
C ASP A 175 -17.36 -11.50 2.21
N LEU A 176 -17.34 -12.27 3.30
CA LEU A 176 -17.25 -13.72 3.26
C LEU A 176 -18.63 -14.41 3.34
N SER A 177 -19.51 -13.93 4.22
CA SER A 177 -20.79 -14.60 4.49
C SER A 177 -21.79 -14.46 3.34
N ARG A 178 -21.79 -13.34 2.60
CA ARG A 178 -22.72 -13.12 1.49
C ARG A 178 -22.41 -14.01 0.27
N PRO A 179 -21.17 -14.11 -0.23
CA PRO A 179 -20.84 -15.07 -1.29
C PRO A 179 -21.14 -16.51 -0.90
N LEU A 180 -20.73 -16.94 0.31
CA LEU A 180 -21.00 -18.29 0.80
C LEU A 180 -22.50 -18.61 0.90
N LYS A 181 -23.32 -17.65 1.34
CA LYS A 181 -24.78 -17.81 1.37
C LYS A 181 -25.37 -17.99 -0.04
N ASN A 182 -24.83 -17.30 -1.03
CA ASN A 182 -25.27 -17.41 -2.42
C ASN A 182 -24.85 -18.77 -3.01
N TYR A 183 -23.58 -19.16 -2.85
CA TYR A 183 -23.07 -20.43 -3.34
C TYR A 183 -23.71 -21.62 -2.64
N LYS A 184 -24.02 -21.52 -1.34
CA LYS A 184 -24.75 -22.54 -0.59
C LYS A 184 -26.09 -22.90 -1.25
N LYS A 185 -26.87 -21.91 -1.68
CA LYS A 185 -28.16 -22.16 -2.34
C LYS A 185 -28.00 -22.98 -3.62
N SER A 186 -26.98 -22.67 -4.41
CA SER A 186 -26.68 -23.42 -5.64
C SER A 186 -26.16 -24.82 -5.33
N ALA A 187 -25.25 -24.95 -4.35
CA ALA A 187 -24.71 -26.22 -3.90
C ALA A 187 -25.79 -27.16 -3.35
N GLU A 188 -26.72 -26.67 -2.52
CA GLU A 188 -27.84 -27.46 -2.00
C GLU A 188 -28.78 -27.93 -3.12
N ALA A 189 -29.00 -27.11 -4.15
CA ALA A 189 -29.80 -27.46 -5.31
C ALA A 189 -29.14 -28.56 -6.18
N GLU A 190 -27.82 -28.50 -6.37
CA GLU A 190 -27.09 -29.53 -7.11
C GLU A 190 -26.92 -30.83 -6.31
N MET A 191 -26.69 -30.73 -5.00
CA MET A 191 -26.65 -31.90 -4.11
C MET A 191 -28.00 -32.61 -4.03
N THR A 192 -29.12 -31.87 -4.04
CA THR A 192 -30.46 -32.48 -4.08
C THR A 192 -30.76 -33.11 -5.43
N LYS A 193 -30.34 -32.52 -6.56
CA LYS A 193 -30.44 -33.14 -7.89
C LYS A 193 -29.61 -34.43 -8.00
N SER A 194 -28.38 -34.42 -7.47
CA SER A 194 -27.49 -35.59 -7.49
C SER A 194 -27.91 -36.68 -6.50
N ALA A 195 -28.76 -36.37 -5.51
CA ALA A 195 -29.32 -37.31 -4.54
C ALA A 195 -30.65 -37.95 -4.99
N VAL A 196 -31.25 -37.52 -6.12
CA VAL A 196 -32.35 -38.24 -6.77
C VAL A 196 -31.72 -39.23 -7.76
N PRO A 197 -31.62 -40.54 -7.46
CA PRO A 197 -30.87 -41.43 -8.32
C PRO A 197 -31.65 -41.71 -9.59
N ALA A 198 -30.97 -41.63 -10.74
CA ALA A 198 -30.55 -42.81 -11.51
C ALA A 198 -31.27 -44.16 -11.20
N VAL A 199 -32.60 -44.18 -11.16
CA VAL A 199 -33.45 -45.40 -11.16
C VAL A 199 -34.12 -45.60 -12.53
N ALA A 200 -33.93 -44.69 -13.49
CA ALA A 200 -34.68 -44.72 -14.76
C ALA A 200 -33.92 -45.26 -16.00
N GLU A 201 -32.62 -45.55 -15.94
CA GLU A 201 -31.86 -46.01 -17.14
C GLU A 201 -31.15 -47.36 -17.01
N ALA A 202 -31.56 -48.18 -16.03
CA ALA A 202 -31.20 -49.60 -15.97
C ALA A 202 -32.44 -50.49 -16.14
N SER A 203 -33.13 -50.39 -17.28
CA SER A 203 -34.23 -51.31 -17.63
C SER A 203 -34.46 -51.47 -19.13
N VAL A 204 -33.41 -51.60 -19.94
CA VAL A 204 -33.37 -52.33 -21.22
C VAL A 204 -31.88 -52.39 -21.59
N ALA A 205 -31.18 -53.50 -21.72
CA ALA A 205 -31.56 -54.82 -22.18
C ALA A 205 -30.64 -55.86 -21.53
N ALA A 206 -31.23 -56.89 -20.94
CA ALA A 206 -30.58 -58.16 -20.67
C ALA A 206 -31.24 -59.19 -21.60
N THR A 207 -30.53 -59.62 -22.64
CA THR A 207 -30.62 -60.98 -23.22
C THR A 207 -29.62 -61.06 -24.39
N ALA A 208 -28.52 -61.78 -24.19
CA ALA A 208 -27.96 -62.75 -25.13
C ALA A 208 -26.67 -63.34 -24.53
N GLU A 209 -26.86 -64.48 -23.88
CA GLU A 209 -26.06 -65.70 -23.80
C GLU A 209 -24.53 -65.71 -24.08
N SER A 210 -23.87 -66.42 -23.16
CA SER A 210 -22.54 -67.01 -23.19
C SER A 210 -22.22 -67.81 -24.46
N GLU A 211 -20.94 -67.78 -24.89
CA GLU A 211 -20.17 -69.01 -25.21
C GLU A 211 -18.65 -68.76 -25.30
N THR A 212 -17.94 -69.47 -24.43
CA THR A 212 -16.61 -70.12 -24.52
C THR A 212 -15.51 -69.71 -25.52
N ALA A 213 -14.35 -69.40 -24.93
CA ALA A 213 -13.04 -70.10 -25.05
C ALA A 213 -12.12 -69.99 -26.29
N ALA A 214 -10.81 -70.08 -25.95
CA ALA A 214 -9.59 -70.32 -26.76
C ALA A 214 -9.05 -69.09 -27.53
N GLU A 215 -7.75 -68.81 -27.65
CA GLU A 215 -6.44 -69.23 -27.10
C GLU A 215 -5.38 -68.40 -27.86
N GLY A 216 -4.16 -68.25 -27.31
CA GLY A 216 -2.98 -67.67 -27.97
C GLY A 216 -2.45 -66.41 -27.26
N VAL A 217 -1.54 -66.48 -26.27
CA VAL A 217 -0.09 -66.81 -26.35
C VAL A 217 0.58 -65.95 -27.44
N VAL A 218 1.54 -65.06 -27.18
CA VAL A 218 2.94 -65.31 -26.76
C VAL A 218 3.59 -64.04 -26.16
N ALA A 219 4.21 -64.22 -24.99
CA ALA A 219 5.51 -63.75 -24.44
C ALA A 219 6.06 -62.32 -24.73
N GLN A 220 6.85 -61.67 -23.86
CA GLN A 220 7.83 -62.18 -22.89
C GLN A 220 8.23 -61.08 -21.87
N ALA A 221 8.68 -61.51 -20.69
CA ALA A 221 9.02 -60.71 -19.50
C ALA A 221 10.55 -60.36 -19.42
N PRO A 222 11.17 -60.25 -18.23
CA PRO A 222 11.45 -59.01 -17.49
C PRO A 222 12.96 -58.79 -17.23
N GLN A 223 13.37 -57.68 -16.60
CA GLN A 223 14.59 -57.70 -15.78
C GLN A 223 14.58 -56.64 -14.68
N ALA A 224 14.67 -57.14 -13.45
CA ALA A 224 15.13 -56.41 -12.27
C ALA A 224 16.51 -56.99 -11.89
N ALA A 225 17.46 -56.14 -11.49
CA ALA A 225 18.41 -56.44 -10.42
C ALA A 225 19.22 -55.20 -10.02
N SER A 226 19.40 -55.07 -8.71
CA SER A 226 20.11 -54.05 -7.94
C SER A 226 21.61 -53.93 -8.21
N ALA A 227 22.18 -52.75 -7.95
CA ALA A 227 23.52 -52.63 -7.39
C ALA A 227 23.70 -51.33 -6.57
N VAL A 228 24.23 -51.50 -5.35
CA VAL A 228 24.60 -50.48 -4.35
C VAL A 228 26.01 -49.92 -4.64
N LYS A 229 26.30 -48.73 -4.08
CA LYS A 229 27.60 -48.02 -3.84
C LYS A 229 27.69 -46.75 -4.69
N SER A 230 28.05 -45.56 -4.20
CA SER A 230 28.89 -45.17 -3.07
C SER A 230 28.73 -43.67 -2.77
N ALA A 231 29.00 -43.27 -1.53
CA ALA A 231 29.00 -41.87 -1.07
C ALA A 231 30.44 -41.30 -1.02
N LYS A 232 30.66 -40.11 -1.62
CA LYS A 232 31.53 -38.98 -1.19
C LYS A 232 31.75 -37.98 -2.35
N PRO A 233 32.21 -36.73 -2.11
CA PRO A 233 31.93 -35.78 -1.03
C PRO A 233 31.28 -34.47 -1.56
N ALA A 234 30.66 -33.70 -0.65
CA ALA A 234 30.07 -32.40 -0.94
C ALA A 234 31.09 -31.37 -1.45
N LYS A 235 30.80 -30.77 -2.62
CA LYS A 235 31.21 -29.40 -2.95
C LYS A 235 29.95 -28.55 -2.93
N THR A 236 29.92 -27.56 -2.05
CA THR A 236 28.87 -26.54 -1.98
C THR A 236 28.97 -25.66 -3.22
N THR A 237 28.34 -26.06 -4.31
CA THR A 237 27.95 -25.15 -5.38
C THR A 237 26.64 -24.51 -4.97
N VAL A 238 26.70 -23.22 -4.61
CA VAL A 238 25.49 -22.39 -4.49
C VAL A 238 24.76 -22.50 -5.82
N ALA A 239 23.56 -23.09 -5.80
CA ALA A 239 22.74 -23.24 -7.00
C ALA A 239 22.41 -21.83 -7.51
N VAL A 240 22.98 -21.46 -8.65
CA VAL A 240 22.50 -20.31 -9.42
C VAL A 240 21.10 -20.70 -9.87
N GLN A 241 20.06 -20.03 -9.37
CA GLN A 241 18.72 -20.17 -9.94
C GLN A 241 18.81 -19.71 -11.40
N GLU A 242 18.64 -20.64 -12.34
CA GLU A 242 18.52 -20.29 -13.75
C GLU A 242 17.28 -19.40 -13.93
N VAL A 243 17.43 -18.30 -14.66
CA VAL A 243 16.29 -17.50 -15.10
C VAL A 243 15.55 -18.35 -16.13
N GLY A 244 14.44 -18.98 -15.71
CA GLY A 244 13.66 -19.87 -16.56
C GLY A 244 13.12 -19.18 -17.82
N ASP A 245 12.75 -19.98 -18.83
CA ASP A 245 12.24 -19.48 -20.12
C ASP A 245 10.98 -18.61 -19.95
N ILE A 246 10.90 -17.52 -20.72
CA ILE A 246 9.74 -16.62 -20.75
C ILE A 246 8.76 -17.09 -21.81
N ALA A 247 7.79 -17.93 -21.42
CA ALA A 247 6.77 -18.45 -22.33
C ALA A 247 5.43 -17.70 -22.24
N SER A 248 5.20 -16.91 -21.20
CA SER A 248 3.96 -16.15 -20.99
C SER A 248 4.17 -14.83 -20.25
N ASP A 249 3.20 -13.92 -20.35
CA ASP A 249 3.16 -12.67 -19.57
C ASP A 249 3.21 -12.91 -18.06
N ASN A 250 2.64 -14.02 -17.60
CA ASN A 250 2.68 -14.40 -16.19
C ASN A 250 4.09 -14.79 -15.76
N ASP A 251 4.87 -15.42 -16.64
CA ASP A 251 6.27 -15.76 -16.36
C ASP A 251 7.17 -14.53 -16.40
N ALA A 252 6.91 -13.60 -17.34
CA ALA A 252 7.56 -12.29 -17.36
C ALA A 252 7.30 -11.52 -16.06
N LYS A 253 6.05 -11.49 -15.56
CA LYS A 253 5.70 -10.86 -14.28
C LYS A 253 6.40 -11.51 -13.09
N LYS A 254 6.54 -12.84 -13.05
CA LYS A 254 7.30 -13.54 -12.00
C LYS A 254 8.78 -13.15 -12.03
N ILE A 255 9.38 -13.10 -13.21
CA ILE A 255 10.79 -12.71 -13.37
C ILE A 255 11.01 -11.25 -13.01
N LEU A 256 10.10 -10.35 -13.40
CA LEU A 256 10.14 -8.95 -12.99
C LEU A 256 10.06 -8.80 -11.47
N ARG A 257 9.21 -9.59 -10.79
CA ARG A 257 9.22 -9.66 -9.32
C ARG A 257 10.59 -10.10 -8.80
N ASN A 258 11.17 -11.21 -9.29
CA ASN A 258 12.51 -11.66 -8.89
C ASN A 258 13.60 -10.56 -9.06
N ILE A 259 13.49 -9.76 -10.12
CA ILE A 259 14.36 -8.61 -10.39
C ILE A 259 14.18 -7.53 -9.30
N GLN A 260 12.96 -7.28 -8.83
CA GLN A 260 12.71 -6.37 -7.69
C GLN A 260 13.42 -6.85 -6.43
N ASP A 261 13.35 -8.14 -6.08
CA ASP A 261 14.06 -8.70 -4.91
C ASP A 261 15.55 -8.52 -5.01
N SER A 262 16.06 -8.90 -6.18
CA SER A 262 17.49 -8.96 -6.43
C SER A 262 18.03 -7.54 -6.39
N GLY A 263 17.28 -6.60 -6.97
CA GLY A 263 17.51 -5.17 -6.85
C GLY A 263 17.64 -4.70 -5.41
N ARG A 264 16.67 -5.04 -4.55
CA ARG A 264 16.70 -4.68 -3.11
C ARG A 264 17.88 -5.29 -2.37
N LYS A 265 18.17 -6.57 -2.60
CA LYS A 265 19.30 -7.27 -1.97
C LYS A 265 20.62 -6.61 -2.37
N VAL A 266 20.78 -6.31 -3.65
CA VAL A 266 21.98 -5.66 -4.21
C VAL A 266 22.11 -4.21 -3.76
N SER A 267 21.03 -3.43 -3.73
CA SER A 267 21.05 -2.04 -3.26
C SER A 267 21.39 -1.96 -1.76
N THR A 268 20.81 -2.84 -0.94
CA THR A 268 21.13 -2.95 0.50
C THR A 268 22.60 -3.31 0.72
N TYR A 269 23.13 -4.25 -0.07
CA TYR A 269 24.54 -4.64 0.01
C TYR A 269 25.49 -3.48 -0.31
N TYR A 270 25.25 -2.74 -1.40
CA TYR A 270 26.12 -1.63 -1.78
C TYR A 270 26.01 -0.44 -0.83
N SER A 271 24.81 -0.11 -0.36
CA SER A 271 24.61 0.96 0.63
C SER A 271 25.25 0.63 1.99
N ALA A 272 25.17 -0.62 2.44
CA ALA A 272 25.84 -1.07 3.67
C ALA A 272 27.37 -0.96 3.60
N LYS A 273 27.96 -1.15 2.41
CA LYS A 273 29.40 -0.94 2.19
C LYS A 273 29.80 0.52 2.14
N LYS A 274 28.99 1.34 1.47
CA LYS A 274 29.27 2.76 1.27
C LYS A 274 27.96 3.51 1.02
N LEU A 275 27.55 4.32 1.99
CA LEU A 275 26.31 5.10 1.90
C LEU A 275 26.32 6.15 0.75
N SER A 276 27.50 6.60 0.30
CA SER A 276 27.64 7.51 -0.86
C SER A 276 27.62 6.82 -2.23
N GLU A 277 27.46 5.49 -2.28
CA GLU A 277 27.46 4.71 -3.52
C GLU A 277 26.18 4.94 -4.35
N ALA A 278 26.29 5.82 -5.34
CA ALA A 278 25.19 6.22 -6.21
C ALA A 278 24.45 5.04 -6.88
N LYS A 279 25.16 3.97 -7.28
CA LYS A 279 24.50 2.83 -7.96
C LYS A 279 23.53 2.07 -7.04
N ALA A 280 23.73 2.13 -5.72
CA ALA A 280 22.79 1.51 -4.76
C ALA A 280 21.40 2.13 -4.88
N TYR A 281 21.35 3.47 -4.92
CA TYR A 281 20.10 4.22 -5.05
C TYR A 281 19.46 4.08 -6.42
N ARG A 282 20.27 4.03 -7.49
CA ARG A 282 19.79 3.75 -8.86
C ARG A 282 19.05 2.42 -8.89
N ILE A 283 19.73 1.34 -8.49
CA ILE A 283 19.15 -0.01 -8.48
C ILE A 283 17.84 -0.01 -7.65
N ALA A 284 17.86 0.57 -6.45
CA ALA A 284 16.68 0.60 -5.59
C ALA A 284 15.45 1.23 -6.28
N ARG A 285 15.62 2.36 -6.97
CA ARG A 285 14.48 3.05 -7.63
C ARG A 285 14.08 2.35 -8.91
N SER A 286 15.04 2.05 -9.79
CA SER A 286 14.73 1.43 -11.08
C SER A 286 14.01 0.10 -10.90
N THR A 287 14.39 -0.72 -9.90
CA THR A 287 13.70 -1.99 -9.65
C THR A 287 12.39 -1.81 -8.88
N SER A 288 12.26 -0.85 -7.97
CA SER A 288 10.99 -0.64 -7.23
C SER A 288 9.84 -0.22 -8.15
N TRP A 289 10.13 0.57 -9.18
CA TRP A 289 9.11 1.09 -10.11
C TRP A 289 9.02 0.34 -11.46
N ILE A 290 9.81 -0.73 -11.64
CA ILE A 290 9.93 -1.42 -12.93
C ILE A 290 8.60 -1.96 -13.49
N MET A 291 7.66 -2.33 -12.62
CA MET A 291 6.35 -2.87 -13.01
C MET A 291 5.21 -1.84 -12.96
N VAL A 292 5.49 -0.59 -12.58
CA VAL A 292 4.48 0.45 -12.38
C VAL A 292 4.36 1.27 -13.66
N GLU A 293 3.39 0.95 -14.51
CA GLU A 293 3.17 1.64 -15.79
C GLU A 293 2.06 2.70 -15.74
N VAL A 294 1.14 2.60 -14.79
CA VAL A 294 0.00 3.51 -14.64
C VAL A 294 -0.17 3.92 -13.18
N ALA A 295 -0.80 5.07 -12.96
CA ALA A 295 -1.17 5.53 -11.63
C ALA A 295 -2.10 4.50 -10.94
N PRO A 296 -1.97 4.30 -9.61
CA PRO A 296 -2.90 3.47 -8.87
C PRO A 296 -4.35 3.96 -9.00
N PRO A 297 -5.35 3.05 -9.00
CA PRO A 297 -6.75 3.46 -8.98
C PRO A 297 -7.05 4.37 -7.78
N ALA A 298 -7.71 5.48 -8.05
CA ALA A 298 -8.08 6.47 -7.05
C ALA A 298 -9.55 6.88 -7.20
N THR A 299 -10.21 7.15 -6.08
CA THR A 299 -11.53 7.79 -6.02
C THR A 299 -11.34 9.17 -5.38
N ASP A 300 -11.70 10.24 -6.09
CA ASP A 300 -11.49 11.62 -5.64
C ASP A 300 -10.03 11.92 -5.21
N GLY A 301 -9.06 11.35 -5.94
CA GLY A 301 -7.63 11.51 -5.64
C GLY A 301 -7.08 10.61 -4.52
N VAL A 302 -7.94 9.85 -3.84
CA VAL A 302 -7.57 8.93 -2.74
C VAL A 302 -7.43 7.50 -3.25
N THR A 303 -6.28 6.88 -3.01
CA THR A 303 -5.98 5.50 -3.39
C THR A 303 -6.28 4.51 -2.25
N GLN A 304 -6.35 3.21 -2.55
CA GLN A 304 -6.44 2.16 -1.53
C GLN A 304 -5.07 1.75 -0.95
N ILE A 305 -4.01 2.52 -1.27
CA ILE A 305 -2.66 2.23 -0.82
C ILE A 305 -2.48 2.77 0.59
N MET A 306 -2.02 1.92 1.51
CA MET A 306 -1.74 2.35 2.88
C MET A 306 -0.48 3.23 2.94
N PRO A 307 -0.47 4.29 3.77
CA PRO A 307 0.74 5.07 4.01
C PRO A 307 1.75 4.27 4.84
N PRO A 308 3.03 4.70 4.89
CA PRO A 308 3.95 4.22 5.89
C PRO A 308 3.42 4.46 7.32
N ALA A 309 3.70 3.55 8.24
CA ALA A 309 3.25 3.67 9.62
C ALA A 309 3.67 5.02 10.25
N ALA A 310 2.71 5.71 10.89
CA ALA A 310 2.94 7.05 11.45
C ALA A 310 4.11 7.11 12.44
N ASP A 311 4.33 6.07 13.24
CA ASP A 311 5.45 6.01 14.17
C ASP A 311 6.81 5.88 13.46
N ARG A 312 6.85 5.25 12.28
CA ARG A 312 8.05 5.22 11.42
C ARG A 312 8.33 6.59 10.84
N ILE A 313 7.31 7.32 10.39
CA ILE A 313 7.47 8.71 9.90
C ILE A 313 8.03 9.60 11.02
N LYS A 314 7.46 9.54 12.22
CA LYS A 314 7.97 10.28 13.40
C LYS A 314 9.41 9.91 13.75
N PHE A 315 9.75 8.61 13.70
CA PHE A 315 11.12 8.14 13.90
C PHE A 315 12.09 8.81 12.92
N PHE A 316 11.75 8.88 11.62
CA PHE A 316 12.61 9.50 10.63
C PHE A 316 12.79 10.99 10.85
N ILE A 317 11.68 11.72 11.07
CA ILE A 317 11.73 13.17 11.34
C ILE A 317 12.63 13.45 12.55
N SER A 318 12.40 12.75 13.67
CA SER A 318 13.18 12.96 14.90
C SER A 318 14.67 12.65 14.74
N ASN A 319 15.04 11.60 14.00
CA ASN A 319 16.46 11.26 13.81
C ASN A 319 17.16 12.21 12.83
N ILE A 320 16.46 12.69 11.80
CA ILE A 320 16.99 13.71 10.89
C ILE A 320 17.24 15.03 11.62
N GLU A 321 16.32 15.46 12.50
CA GLU A 321 16.48 16.65 13.34
C GLU A 321 17.69 16.53 14.30
N LYS A 322 17.95 15.31 14.80
CA LYS A 322 19.12 15.00 15.63
C LYS A 322 20.42 14.81 14.84
N ALA A 323 20.39 14.97 13.51
CA ALA A 323 21.50 14.72 12.61
C ALA A 323 22.06 13.28 12.64
N GLU A 324 21.23 12.30 13.01
CA GLU A 324 21.55 10.87 13.03
C GLU A 324 21.46 10.26 11.61
N TYR A 325 22.17 10.85 10.65
CA TYR A 325 22.02 10.58 9.23
C TYR A 325 22.47 9.18 8.79
N SER A 326 23.56 8.68 9.36
CA SER A 326 24.14 7.38 9.02
C SER A 326 23.25 6.20 9.42
N SER A 327 22.48 6.35 10.51
CA SER A 327 21.56 5.33 11.01
C SER A 327 20.18 5.43 10.36
N VAL A 328 19.72 6.64 10.03
CA VAL A 328 18.38 6.86 9.46
C VAL A 328 18.30 6.51 7.97
N LEU A 329 19.39 6.72 7.21
CA LEU A 329 19.39 6.54 5.76
C LEU A 329 19.10 5.08 5.31
N PRO A 330 19.71 4.04 5.91
CA PRO A 330 19.35 2.65 5.59
C PRO A 330 17.89 2.30 5.91
N GLU A 331 17.35 2.84 7.01
CA GLU A 331 15.98 2.60 7.44
C GLU A 331 14.94 3.30 6.54
N LEU A 332 15.28 4.48 6.02
CA LEU A 332 14.51 5.18 4.98
C LEU A 332 14.45 4.34 3.70
N GLU A 333 15.60 3.87 3.20
CA GLU A 333 15.68 3.03 1.99
C GLU A 333 14.87 1.73 2.13
N LYS A 334 14.96 1.08 3.29
CA LYS A 334 14.18 -0.13 3.61
C LYS A 334 12.67 0.13 3.60
N THR A 335 12.25 1.30 4.06
CA THR A 335 10.83 1.69 4.10
C THR A 335 10.33 2.05 2.70
N LEU A 336 11.11 2.80 1.92
CA LEU A 336 10.79 3.13 0.52
C LEU A 336 10.70 1.89 -0.37
N ALA A 337 11.49 0.87 -0.09
CA ALA A 337 11.38 -0.43 -0.76
C ALA A 337 10.04 -1.15 -0.50
N ARG A 338 9.19 -0.70 0.44
CA ARG A 338 7.85 -1.23 0.69
C ARG A 338 6.74 -0.20 0.43
N ALA A 339 7.07 1.09 0.47
CA ALA A 339 6.18 2.21 0.20
C ALA A 339 6.73 3.07 -0.97
N PRO A 340 6.76 2.55 -2.21
CA PRO A 340 7.41 3.22 -3.35
C PRO A 340 6.69 4.49 -3.83
N PHE A 341 5.46 4.74 -3.37
CA PHE A 341 4.67 5.94 -3.68
C PHE A 341 4.80 7.03 -2.63
N TRP A 342 5.57 6.81 -1.55
CA TRP A 342 5.79 7.80 -0.50
C TRP A 342 6.88 8.80 -0.91
N LEU A 343 6.49 9.83 -1.67
CA LEU A 343 7.40 10.80 -2.27
C LEU A 343 8.13 11.67 -1.22
N ASP A 344 7.49 11.94 -0.08
CA ASP A 344 8.15 12.59 1.05
C ASP A 344 9.39 11.81 1.52
N GLY A 345 9.34 10.47 1.55
CA GLY A 345 10.49 9.66 1.93
C GLY A 345 11.67 9.82 0.96
N HIS A 346 11.41 10.02 -0.34
CA HIS A 346 12.46 10.31 -1.33
C HIS A 346 13.09 11.69 -1.09
N ASN A 347 12.27 12.70 -0.76
CA ASN A 347 12.77 14.01 -0.36
C ASN A 347 13.65 13.93 0.90
N MET A 348 13.24 13.14 1.89
CA MET A 348 14.02 12.89 3.11
C MET A 348 15.37 12.25 2.80
N VAL A 349 15.41 11.23 1.91
CA VAL A 349 16.67 10.60 1.47
C VAL A 349 17.63 11.62 0.85
N VAL A 350 17.14 12.47 -0.06
CA VAL A 350 17.96 13.52 -0.70
C VAL A 350 18.45 14.54 0.33
N THR A 351 17.58 14.93 1.27
CA THR A 351 17.93 15.85 2.36
C THR A 351 19.03 15.29 3.24
N VAL A 352 18.90 14.02 3.65
CA VAL A 352 19.91 13.32 4.47
C VAL A 352 21.23 13.18 3.72
N LEU A 353 21.20 12.74 2.46
CA LEU A 353 22.41 12.62 1.63
C LEU A 353 23.16 13.96 1.54
N ARG A 354 22.46 15.06 1.29
CA ARG A 354 23.09 16.39 1.23
C ARG A 354 23.64 16.86 2.56
N ALA A 355 22.92 16.60 3.66
CA ALA A 355 23.38 16.95 4.99
C ALA A 355 24.65 16.19 5.40
N MET A 356 24.88 15.00 4.84
CA MET A 356 26.12 14.21 5.03
C MET A 356 27.32 14.75 4.22
N GLY A 357 27.12 15.75 3.35
CA GLY A 357 28.19 16.51 2.69
C GLY A 357 28.47 16.12 1.23
N GLY A 358 29.47 16.79 0.63
CA GLY A 358 29.71 16.76 -0.81
C GLY A 358 30.02 15.37 -1.42
N GLU A 359 30.53 14.42 -0.62
CA GLU A 359 30.75 13.04 -1.09
C GLU A 359 29.46 12.34 -1.53
N TYR A 360 28.33 12.72 -0.94
CA TYR A 360 27.01 12.11 -1.14
C TYR A 360 26.20 12.79 -2.24
N GLU A 361 26.68 13.90 -2.81
CA GLU A 361 25.96 14.68 -3.82
C GLU A 361 25.66 13.84 -5.07
N LYS A 362 26.58 12.95 -5.47
CA LYS A 362 26.36 12.05 -6.60
C LYS A 362 25.20 11.07 -6.34
N ALA A 363 25.06 10.59 -5.10
CA ALA A 363 23.93 9.74 -4.71
C ALA A 363 22.62 10.54 -4.68
N ALA A 364 22.63 11.75 -4.12
CA ALA A 364 21.46 12.64 -4.09
C ALA A 364 20.95 12.94 -5.51
N LYS A 365 21.84 13.34 -6.44
CA LYS A 365 21.50 13.56 -7.86
C LYS A 365 20.97 12.31 -8.54
N THR A 366 21.46 11.13 -8.16
CA THR A 366 20.94 9.87 -8.71
C THR A 366 19.51 9.62 -8.26
N VAL A 367 19.18 9.81 -6.98
CA VAL A 367 17.80 9.70 -6.48
C VAL A 367 16.88 10.69 -7.19
N ILE A 368 17.31 11.94 -7.35
CA ILE A 368 16.57 12.98 -8.08
C ILE A 368 16.32 12.55 -9.53
N SER A 369 17.36 12.07 -10.23
CA SER A 369 17.25 11.64 -11.62
C SER A 369 16.26 10.48 -11.76
N GLU A 370 16.37 9.43 -10.96
CA GLU A 370 15.43 8.29 -11.04
C GLU A 370 14.00 8.71 -10.72
N LEU A 371 13.80 9.57 -9.71
CA LEU A 371 12.48 10.08 -9.36
C LEU A 371 11.88 10.96 -10.47
N ARG A 372 12.69 11.80 -11.12
CA ARG A 372 12.28 12.59 -12.29
C ARG A 372 11.74 11.68 -13.40
N HIS A 373 12.49 10.64 -13.77
CA HIS A 373 12.06 9.73 -14.83
C HIS A 373 10.74 9.03 -14.46
N PHE A 374 10.57 8.61 -13.20
CA PHE A 374 9.35 7.99 -12.74
C PHE A 374 8.14 8.92 -12.80
N LEU A 375 8.28 10.16 -12.29
CA LEU A 375 7.20 11.15 -12.28
C LEU A 375 6.89 11.72 -13.67
N GLN A 376 7.87 11.76 -14.59
CA GLN A 376 7.60 12.10 -15.99
C GLN A 376 6.74 11.03 -16.69
N ARG A 377 6.89 9.76 -16.29
CA ARG A 377 6.10 8.66 -16.83
C ARG A 377 4.67 8.65 -16.27
N ILE A 378 4.50 9.03 -15.00
CA ILE A 378 3.20 9.00 -14.29
C ILE A 378 3.03 10.29 -13.46
N PRO A 379 2.68 11.42 -14.10
CA PRO A 379 2.63 12.73 -13.45
C PRO A 379 1.48 12.87 -12.44
N GLU A 380 0.42 12.04 -12.54
CA GLU A 380 -0.72 12.12 -11.63
C GLU A 380 -0.34 11.80 -10.18
N LEU A 381 0.72 11.01 -9.96
CA LEU A 381 1.19 10.57 -8.64
C LEU A 381 1.48 11.71 -7.67
N ILE A 382 1.85 12.89 -8.19
CA ILE A 382 2.17 14.07 -7.37
C ILE A 382 0.94 14.54 -6.57
N ASN A 383 -0.26 14.27 -7.09
CA ASN A 383 -1.52 14.78 -6.54
C ASN A 383 -2.41 13.68 -5.95
N LEU A 384 -1.91 12.45 -5.81
CA LEU A 384 -2.65 11.35 -5.18
C LEU A 384 -2.39 11.28 -3.67
N SER A 385 -3.34 10.66 -2.97
CA SER A 385 -3.29 10.41 -1.53
C SER A 385 -3.40 8.92 -1.19
N PHE A 386 -2.88 8.55 -0.03
CA PHE A 386 -3.02 7.23 0.58
C PHE A 386 -4.45 7.01 1.11
N SER A 387 -4.76 5.79 1.54
CA SER A 387 -6.08 5.37 2.02
C SER A 387 -6.56 6.12 3.28
N ASP A 388 -5.64 6.72 4.03
CA ASP A 388 -5.94 7.58 5.20
C ASP A 388 -6.04 9.07 4.84
N GLN A 389 -6.09 9.41 3.54
CA GLN A 389 -6.10 10.76 2.97
C GLN A 389 -4.78 11.52 3.08
N SER A 390 -3.73 10.97 3.70
CA SER A 390 -2.42 11.62 3.67
C SER A 390 -1.87 11.67 2.23
N PRO A 391 -1.26 12.79 1.79
CA PRO A 391 -0.80 12.91 0.41
C PRO A 391 0.46 12.08 0.14
N PHE A 392 0.64 11.62 -1.10
CA PHE A 392 1.90 10.98 -1.52
C PHE A 392 3.09 11.94 -1.42
N ALA A 393 2.85 13.22 -1.74
CA ALA A 393 3.78 14.33 -1.55
C ALA A 393 3.11 15.45 -0.75
N SER A 394 3.68 15.79 0.40
CA SER A 394 3.35 17.00 1.15
C SER A 394 3.61 18.27 0.34
N ASP A 395 3.02 19.40 0.74
CA ASP A 395 3.27 20.72 0.12
C ASP A 395 4.77 21.02 -0.02
N GLN A 396 5.55 20.71 1.01
CA GLN A 396 7.00 20.91 1.02
C GLN A 396 7.70 20.04 -0.04
N THR A 397 7.29 18.78 -0.16
CA THR A 397 7.83 17.88 -1.19
C THR A 397 7.40 18.30 -2.58
N LYS A 398 6.15 18.74 -2.79
CA LYS A 398 5.69 19.27 -4.09
C LYS A 398 6.55 20.45 -4.55
N MET A 399 6.85 21.38 -3.65
CA MET A 399 7.76 22.51 -3.95
C MET A 399 9.17 22.06 -4.34
N TRP A 400 9.70 21.03 -3.66
CA TRP A 400 10.99 20.44 -4.02
C TRP A 400 10.94 19.72 -5.38
N LEU A 401 9.86 19.00 -5.66
CA LEU A 401 9.66 18.33 -6.94
C LEU A 401 9.67 19.35 -8.09
N GLU A 402 8.91 20.43 -7.96
CA GLU A 402 8.84 21.50 -8.98
C GLU A 402 10.18 22.22 -9.19
N SER A 403 10.87 22.56 -8.11
CA SER A 403 12.08 23.39 -8.18
C SER A 403 13.34 22.65 -8.60
N GLU A 404 13.37 21.33 -8.46
CA GLU A 404 14.60 20.55 -8.66
C GLU A 404 14.41 19.24 -9.41
N VAL A 405 13.34 18.49 -9.12
CA VAL A 405 13.14 17.16 -9.70
C VAL A 405 12.56 17.26 -11.11
N LEU A 406 11.54 18.09 -11.33
CA LEU A 406 10.85 18.18 -12.62
C LEU A 406 11.53 19.14 -13.61
N VAL A 407 12.58 19.84 -13.18
CA VAL A 407 13.39 20.71 -14.05
C VAL A 407 14.22 19.83 -14.99
N THR A 408 13.93 19.89 -16.29
CA THR A 408 14.69 19.19 -17.34
C THR A 408 16.00 19.93 -17.63
N GLU A 409 17.15 19.25 -17.57
CA GLU A 409 18.49 19.80 -17.91
C GLU A 409 18.66 20.23 -19.39
N GLY A 410 17.58 20.16 -20.20
CA GLY A 410 17.51 20.69 -21.57
C GLY A 410 16.36 21.68 -21.81
N SER A 411 15.57 22.02 -20.78
CA SER A 411 14.49 23.01 -20.87
C SER A 411 14.96 24.44 -20.56
N SER A 412 16.25 24.69 -20.74
CA SER A 412 16.80 26.04 -20.89
C SER A 412 16.73 26.55 -22.34
N GLY A 413 15.98 25.88 -23.24
CA GLY A 413 16.04 26.15 -24.68
C GLY A 413 14.75 26.07 -25.50
N ALA A 414 13.57 25.91 -24.88
CA ALA A 414 12.31 25.92 -25.64
C ALA A 414 11.10 26.36 -24.79
N VAL A 415 11.22 27.50 -24.10
CA VAL A 415 10.04 28.33 -23.84
C VAL A 415 9.88 29.24 -25.05
N SER A 416 8.73 29.12 -25.70
CA SER A 416 8.32 30.02 -26.78
C SER A 416 8.58 31.46 -26.39
N ALA A 417 9.09 32.21 -27.36
CA ALA A 417 9.50 33.59 -27.24
C ALA A 417 8.44 34.48 -26.57
N SER A 418 8.65 34.76 -25.28
CA SER A 418 8.33 36.04 -24.65
C SER A 418 9.40 36.26 -23.58
N GLY A 419 10.33 37.19 -23.84
CA GLY A 419 11.59 37.31 -23.12
C GLY A 419 11.48 37.57 -21.62
N GLY A 420 12.42 36.99 -20.88
CA GLY A 420 12.70 37.26 -19.48
C GLY A 420 13.51 36.10 -18.90
N GLY A 421 14.67 36.36 -18.29
CA GLY A 421 15.33 35.38 -17.42
C GLY A 421 14.43 35.05 -16.21
N ALA A 422 14.88 34.18 -15.30
CA ALA A 422 14.19 34.02 -14.03
C ALA A 422 14.03 35.39 -13.37
N GLU A 423 12.78 35.80 -13.11
CA GLU A 423 12.49 37.13 -12.59
C GLU A 423 12.99 37.23 -11.14
N ALA A 424 13.47 38.40 -10.73
CA ALA A 424 14.16 38.57 -9.44
C ALA A 424 13.32 38.16 -8.23
N TRP A 425 11.98 38.27 -8.31
CA TRP A 425 11.08 37.83 -7.25
C TRP A 425 10.94 36.31 -7.16
N ASP A 426 11.09 35.57 -8.26
CA ASP A 426 11.03 34.11 -8.27
C ASP A 426 12.34 33.52 -7.68
N GLU A 427 13.48 34.13 -8.00
CA GLU A 427 14.77 33.80 -7.36
C GLU A 427 14.75 34.07 -5.86
N ALA A 428 14.26 35.25 -5.47
CA ALA A 428 14.15 35.61 -4.06
C ALA A 428 13.16 34.72 -3.31
N LEU A 429 12.07 34.29 -3.94
CA LEU A 429 11.15 33.31 -3.35
C LEU A 429 11.86 31.98 -3.11
N ALA A 430 12.63 31.47 -4.07
CA ALA A 430 13.38 30.24 -3.92
C ALA A 430 14.43 30.34 -2.78
N GLU A 431 15.15 31.47 -2.67
CA GLU A 431 16.08 31.70 -1.57
C GLU A 431 15.36 31.83 -0.22
N ALA A 432 14.25 32.56 -0.18
CA ALA A 432 13.47 32.76 1.03
C ALA A 432 12.87 31.45 1.55
N LYS A 433 12.42 30.56 0.65
CA LYS A 433 12.00 29.18 0.97
C LYS A 433 13.12 28.41 1.67
N LYS A 434 14.36 28.49 1.16
CA LYS A 434 15.54 27.84 1.79
C LYS A 434 15.83 28.40 3.18
N LYS A 435 15.80 29.73 3.35
CA LYS A 435 16.04 30.37 4.66
C LYS A 435 14.94 30.05 5.68
N ALA A 436 13.68 30.03 5.23
CA ALA A 436 12.54 29.68 6.08
C ALA A 436 12.60 28.22 6.53
N ALA A 437 12.98 27.29 5.65
CA ALA A 437 13.20 25.87 5.99
C ALA A 437 14.33 25.69 7.00
N ALA A 438 15.35 26.54 6.98
CA ALA A 438 16.43 26.58 7.97
C ALA A 438 16.03 27.27 9.31
N GLY A 439 14.77 27.69 9.47
CA GLY A 439 14.26 28.34 10.69
C GLY A 439 14.45 29.86 10.75
N ASP A 440 15.14 30.47 9.77
CA ASP A 440 15.37 31.92 9.73
C ASP A 440 14.28 32.67 8.95
N LYS A 441 13.08 32.72 9.55
CA LYS A 441 11.93 33.42 8.96
C LYS A 441 12.18 34.92 8.76
N LYS A 442 12.97 35.55 9.64
CA LYS A 442 13.25 37.00 9.55
C LYS A 442 14.14 37.32 8.35
N ALA A 443 15.18 36.53 8.10
CA ALA A 443 16.01 36.71 6.93
C ALA A 443 15.25 36.40 5.63
N ALA A 444 14.34 35.42 5.65
CA ALA A 444 13.46 35.14 4.51
C ALA A 444 12.57 36.34 4.17
N MET A 445 11.94 36.98 5.16
CA MET A 445 11.08 38.15 4.95
C MET A 445 11.87 39.38 4.43
N LYS A 446 13.09 39.60 4.93
CA LYS A 446 13.95 40.73 4.50
C LYS A 446 14.27 40.73 3.01
N LEU A 447 14.29 39.57 2.35
CA LEU A 447 14.52 39.48 0.91
C LEU A 447 13.42 40.20 0.12
N PHE A 448 12.15 40.07 0.55
CA PHE A 448 11.03 40.73 -0.11
C PHE A 448 10.99 42.23 0.21
N ASP A 449 11.34 42.65 1.43
CA ASP A 449 11.45 44.08 1.76
C ASP A 449 12.48 44.78 0.85
N ALA A 450 13.66 44.18 0.69
CA ALA A 450 14.70 44.69 -0.19
C ALA A 450 14.26 44.68 -1.66
N GLY A 451 13.64 43.59 -2.11
CA GLY A 451 13.09 43.46 -3.46
C GLY A 451 12.05 44.51 -3.80
N ILE A 452 11.05 44.70 -2.93
CA ILE A 452 9.98 45.70 -3.10
C ILE A 452 10.54 47.13 -3.10
N ALA A 453 11.53 47.42 -2.25
CA ALA A 453 12.19 48.73 -2.20
C ALA A 453 13.00 49.02 -3.48
N SER A 454 13.66 48.00 -4.03
CA SER A 454 14.46 48.10 -5.26
C SER A 454 13.63 48.09 -6.56
N ALA A 455 12.38 47.64 -6.49
CA ALA A 455 11.50 47.52 -7.65
C ALA A 455 11.16 48.89 -8.25
N GLY A 456 11.59 49.12 -9.50
CA GLY A 456 11.39 50.38 -10.23
C GLY A 456 9.96 50.57 -10.74
N GLN A 457 9.21 49.48 -10.98
CA GLN A 457 7.86 49.53 -11.51
C GLN A 457 6.81 49.07 -10.50
N VAL A 458 5.59 49.62 -10.60
CA VAL A 458 4.45 49.18 -9.79
C VAL A 458 4.12 47.72 -10.06
N ARG A 459 4.18 47.29 -11.33
CA ARG A 459 4.01 45.89 -11.74
C ARG A 459 4.92 44.94 -10.97
N ASP A 460 6.22 45.21 -10.93
CA ASP A 460 7.20 44.37 -10.24
C ASP A 460 6.88 44.29 -8.75
N LYS A 461 6.46 45.40 -8.14
CA LYS A 461 6.02 45.44 -6.73
C LYS A 461 4.79 44.56 -6.46
N PHE A 462 3.93 44.31 -7.44
CA PHE A 462 2.85 43.33 -7.30
C PHE A 462 3.40 41.89 -7.30
N TYR A 463 4.32 41.57 -8.21
CA TYR A 463 4.93 40.24 -8.27
C TYR A 463 5.74 39.91 -7.02
N TRP A 464 6.52 40.86 -6.52
CA TRP A 464 7.24 40.73 -5.24
C TRP A 464 6.30 40.45 -4.05
N ARG A 465 5.14 41.13 -4.00
CA ARG A 465 4.14 40.88 -2.94
C ARG A 465 3.43 39.54 -3.13
N CYS A 466 3.18 39.10 -4.36
CA CYS A 466 2.65 37.76 -4.62
C CYS A 466 3.65 36.68 -4.15
N ALA A 467 4.94 36.85 -4.44
CA ALA A 467 5.99 35.95 -3.98
C ALA A 467 6.07 35.91 -2.43
N TRP A 468 5.95 37.07 -1.78
CA TRP A 468 5.90 37.11 -0.32
C TRP A 468 4.66 36.42 0.25
N ALA A 469 3.48 36.66 -0.33
CA ALA A 469 2.25 36.00 0.10
C ALA A 469 2.32 34.47 -0.07
N ASP A 470 2.96 33.98 -1.14
CA ASP A 470 3.21 32.56 -1.36
C ASP A 470 4.08 31.96 -0.23
N LEU A 471 5.18 32.62 0.14
CA LEU A 471 5.98 32.16 1.28
C LEU A 471 5.17 32.16 2.60
N LEU A 472 4.35 33.19 2.84
CA LEU A 472 3.50 33.26 4.03
C LEU A 472 2.52 32.07 4.08
N LEU A 473 1.94 31.69 2.94
CA LEU A 473 1.03 30.54 2.86
C LEU A 473 1.72 29.20 3.13
N GLN A 474 2.95 29.05 2.65
CA GLN A 474 3.75 27.83 2.85
C GLN A 474 4.25 27.72 4.29
N THR A 475 4.55 28.85 4.93
CA THR A 475 4.97 28.89 6.34
C THR A 475 3.83 28.85 7.35
N GLY A 476 2.57 28.76 6.88
CA GLY A 476 1.36 28.61 7.70
C GLY A 476 0.69 29.92 8.13
N GLU A 477 1.20 31.06 7.70
CA GLU A 477 0.77 32.42 8.06
C GLU A 477 -0.34 32.95 7.12
N ALA A 478 -1.41 32.16 6.94
CA ALA A 478 -2.46 32.44 5.96
C ALA A 478 -3.19 33.79 6.18
N GLN A 479 -3.36 34.22 7.44
CA GLN A 479 -3.99 35.51 7.75
C GLN A 479 -3.10 36.69 7.28
N ALA A 480 -1.78 36.60 7.49
CA ALA A 480 -0.84 37.61 7.01
C ALA A 480 -0.81 37.67 5.48
N ALA A 481 -0.85 36.51 4.81
CA ALA A 481 -0.94 36.44 3.35
C ALA A 481 -2.19 37.16 2.80
N SER A 482 -3.38 36.86 3.36
CA SER A 482 -4.61 37.56 2.94
C SER A 482 -4.59 39.07 3.22
N SER A 483 -3.99 39.48 4.35
CA SER A 483 -3.85 40.89 4.72
C SER A 483 -2.92 41.65 3.76
N LEU A 484 -1.90 40.98 3.21
CA LEU A 484 -1.02 41.55 2.19
C LEU A 484 -1.71 41.67 0.83
N LEU A 485 -2.52 40.67 0.46
CA LEU A 485 -3.13 40.59 -0.87
C LEU A 485 -4.42 41.42 -1.01
N ASN A 486 -5.19 41.64 0.06
CA ASN A 486 -6.45 42.39 -0.01
C ASN A 486 -6.28 43.84 -0.50
N PRO A 487 -5.29 44.63 -0.05
CA PRO A 487 -5.04 45.95 -0.63
C PRO A 487 -4.63 45.89 -2.10
N MET A 488 -4.02 44.78 -2.54
CA MET A 488 -3.60 44.61 -3.93
C MET A 488 -4.79 44.41 -4.88
N THR A 489 -5.89 43.78 -4.45
CA THR A 489 -7.08 43.65 -5.31
C THR A 489 -7.72 45.02 -5.58
N GLN A 490 -7.83 45.87 -4.56
CA GLN A 490 -8.33 47.24 -4.72
C GLN A 490 -7.44 48.07 -5.67
N GLN A 491 -6.11 47.95 -5.53
CA GLN A 491 -5.17 48.62 -6.43
C GLN A 491 -5.23 48.05 -7.85
N ALA A 492 -5.42 46.74 -8.00
CA ALA A 492 -5.51 46.09 -9.30
C ALA A 492 -6.76 46.51 -10.08
N GLU A 493 -7.89 46.69 -9.37
CA GLU A 493 -9.11 47.27 -9.95
C GLU A 493 -8.89 48.73 -10.37
N ALA A 494 -8.24 49.54 -9.52
CA ALA A 494 -7.93 50.94 -9.84
C ALA A 494 -7.00 51.08 -11.07
N PHE A 495 -6.04 50.17 -11.23
CA PHE A 495 -5.12 50.14 -12.38
C PHE A 495 -5.64 49.36 -13.59
N ARG A 496 -6.89 48.87 -13.52
CA ARG A 496 -7.53 48.07 -14.58
C ARG A 496 -6.64 46.94 -15.10
N ILE A 497 -5.99 46.22 -14.17
CA ILE A 497 -5.07 45.11 -14.50
C ILE A 497 -5.79 44.02 -15.31
N ASP A 498 -7.12 43.94 -15.20
CA ASP A 498 -7.98 43.07 -16.00
C ASP A 498 -7.83 43.26 -17.51
N GLU A 499 -7.54 44.48 -17.97
CA GLU A 499 -7.45 44.79 -19.40
C GLU A 499 -6.10 44.44 -20.02
N TRP A 500 -5.02 44.42 -19.23
CA TRP A 500 -3.66 44.35 -19.77
C TRP A 500 -2.76 43.27 -19.15
N GLU A 501 -3.05 42.78 -17.94
CA GLU A 501 -2.30 41.68 -17.33
C GLU A 501 -3.19 40.76 -16.47
N PRO A 502 -4.21 40.11 -17.08
CA PRO A 502 -5.16 39.25 -16.34
C PRO A 502 -4.50 38.05 -15.64
N LYS A 503 -3.32 37.61 -16.08
CA LYS A 503 -2.52 36.57 -15.43
C LYS A 503 -2.00 36.97 -14.04
N LEU A 504 -1.75 38.26 -13.82
CA LEU A 504 -1.37 38.75 -12.49
C LEU A 504 -2.57 38.72 -11.54
N LEU A 505 -3.76 39.08 -12.04
CA LEU A 505 -5.00 38.96 -11.27
C LEU A 505 -5.32 37.50 -10.92
N SER A 506 -5.17 36.55 -11.85
CA SER A 506 -5.35 35.14 -11.53
C SER A 506 -4.37 34.67 -10.45
N LYS A 507 -3.10 35.11 -10.48
CA LYS A 507 -2.11 34.83 -9.42
C LYS A 507 -2.56 35.38 -8.06
N ILE A 508 -3.04 36.62 -8.00
CA ILE A 508 -3.51 37.26 -6.76
C ILE A 508 -4.73 36.51 -6.20
N TYR A 509 -5.74 36.25 -7.03
CA TYR A 509 -6.96 35.57 -6.59
C TYR A 509 -6.71 34.11 -6.21
N LYS A 510 -5.79 33.41 -6.88
CA LYS A 510 -5.32 32.07 -6.48
C LYS A 510 -4.77 32.09 -5.06
N LEU A 511 -3.83 33.00 -4.78
CA LEU A 511 -3.20 33.11 -3.46
C LEU A 511 -4.21 33.56 -2.38
N LEU A 512 -5.14 34.45 -2.70
CA LEU A 512 -6.23 34.85 -1.80
C LEU A 512 -7.16 33.68 -1.46
N TYR A 513 -7.60 32.93 -2.47
CA TYR A 513 -8.44 31.76 -2.28
C TYR A 513 -7.76 30.73 -1.37
N GLN A 514 -6.48 30.40 -1.64
CA GLN A 514 -5.69 29.50 -0.79
C GLN A 514 -5.55 30.04 0.65
N SER A 515 -5.36 31.35 0.80
CA SER A 515 -5.28 32.01 2.11
C SER A 515 -6.57 31.87 2.91
N TYR A 516 -7.72 32.12 2.28
CA TYR A 516 -9.02 31.99 2.95
C TYR A 516 -9.40 30.54 3.22
N ARG A 517 -9.10 29.61 2.33
CA ARG A 517 -9.30 28.16 2.56
C ARG A 517 -8.50 27.65 3.76
N LYS A 518 -7.22 28.02 3.88
CA LYS A 518 -6.41 27.66 5.06
C LYS A 518 -6.96 28.26 6.36
N GLN A 519 -7.57 29.44 6.31
CA GLN A 519 -8.26 30.05 7.46
C GLN A 519 -9.60 29.36 7.78
N GLN A 520 -10.37 29.00 6.76
CA GLN A 520 -11.64 28.25 6.86
C GLN A 520 -11.44 26.92 7.59
N GLY A 521 -10.35 26.19 7.30
CA GLY A 521 -10.01 24.95 8.00
C GLY A 521 -9.92 25.10 9.52
N LYS A 522 -9.51 26.27 10.03
CA LYS A 522 -9.42 26.61 11.46
C LYS A 522 -10.72 27.21 12.03
N LYS A 523 -11.60 27.73 11.19
CA LYS A 523 -12.83 28.46 11.54
C LYS A 523 -14.01 28.05 10.63
N LYS A 524 -14.39 26.76 10.67
CA LYS A 524 -15.34 26.17 9.70
C LYS A 524 -16.73 26.83 9.69
N ASP A 525 -17.17 27.36 10.83
CA ASP A 525 -18.51 27.96 11.00
C ASP A 525 -18.52 29.49 10.80
N ASP A 526 -17.39 30.10 10.40
CA ASP A 526 -17.29 31.55 10.18
C ASP A 526 -17.86 31.92 8.81
N LEU A 527 -19.08 32.45 8.81
CA LEU A 527 -19.82 32.87 7.60
C LEU A 527 -19.03 33.87 6.74
N ALA A 528 -18.31 34.80 7.36
CA ALA A 528 -17.56 35.81 6.63
C ALA A 528 -16.39 35.19 5.83
N ILE A 529 -15.71 34.20 6.42
CA ILE A 529 -14.64 33.47 5.73
C ILE A 529 -15.21 32.61 4.59
N ASN A 530 -16.37 31.98 4.80
CA ASN A 530 -17.04 31.18 3.78
C ASN A 530 -17.43 32.02 2.55
N GLU A 531 -17.95 33.23 2.76
CA GLU A 531 -18.25 34.19 1.69
C GLU A 531 -16.99 34.67 0.95
N LEU A 532 -15.90 34.92 1.69
CA LEU A 532 -14.61 35.30 1.10
C LEU A 532 -14.01 34.16 0.25
N VAL A 533 -14.12 32.90 0.69
CA VAL A 533 -13.69 31.73 -0.09
C VAL A 533 -14.50 31.62 -1.38
N ALA A 534 -15.82 31.74 -1.31
CA ALA A 534 -16.68 31.65 -2.49
C ALA A 534 -16.42 32.79 -3.49
N SER A 535 -16.41 34.04 -3.01
CA SER A 535 -16.20 35.21 -3.88
C SER A 535 -14.82 35.24 -4.54
N THR A 536 -13.76 34.84 -3.83
CA THR A 536 -12.42 34.75 -4.43
C THR A 536 -12.30 33.60 -5.42
N TYR A 537 -13.00 32.49 -5.19
CA TYR A 537 -13.08 31.39 -6.15
C TYR A 537 -13.78 31.82 -7.45
N ASP A 538 -14.90 32.56 -7.35
CA ASP A 538 -15.61 33.07 -8.52
C ASP A 538 -14.77 34.06 -9.34
N LYS A 539 -14.03 34.95 -8.64
CA LYS A 539 -13.07 35.85 -9.30
C LYS A 539 -11.94 35.08 -9.97
N LEU A 540 -11.40 34.04 -9.34
CA LEU A 540 -10.40 33.19 -9.96
C LEU A 540 -10.97 32.48 -11.20
N CYS A 541 -12.19 31.94 -11.13
CA CYS A 541 -12.87 31.33 -12.28
C CYS A 541 -13.03 32.29 -13.46
N TRP A 542 -13.28 33.57 -13.18
CA TRP A 542 -13.40 34.59 -14.21
C TRP A 542 -12.09 34.82 -14.99
N PHE A 543 -10.96 34.88 -14.29
CA PHE A 543 -9.66 35.18 -14.92
C PHE A 543 -8.91 33.93 -15.40
N ASP A 544 -9.07 32.80 -14.72
CA ASP A 544 -8.38 31.55 -15.02
C ASP A 544 -9.17 30.33 -14.49
N PRO A 545 -10.18 29.86 -15.25
CA PRO A 545 -11.03 28.74 -14.83
C PRO A 545 -10.27 27.42 -14.74
N VAL A 546 -9.17 27.25 -15.48
CA VAL A 546 -8.33 26.04 -15.42
C VAL A 546 -7.65 25.97 -14.06
N THR A 547 -6.97 27.04 -13.66
CA THR A 547 -6.33 27.13 -12.34
C THR A 547 -7.35 27.02 -11.21
N ALA A 548 -8.55 27.61 -11.36
CA ALA A 548 -9.61 27.48 -10.36
C ALA A 548 -9.98 26.02 -10.08
N LEU A 549 -10.18 25.22 -11.14
CA LEU A 549 -10.51 23.79 -11.00
C LEU A 549 -9.38 23.00 -10.34
N THR A 550 -8.12 23.27 -10.70
CA THR A 550 -6.96 22.62 -10.09
C THR A 550 -6.90 22.87 -8.58
N VAL A 551 -7.02 24.13 -8.16
CA VAL A 551 -6.86 24.51 -6.74
C VAL A 551 -8.07 24.09 -5.88
N LYS A 552 -9.23 23.86 -6.50
CA LYS A 552 -10.39 23.23 -5.84
C LYS A 552 -10.15 21.74 -5.55
N GLY A 553 -9.49 21.02 -6.46
CA GLY A 553 -9.10 19.62 -6.27
C GLY A 553 -8.03 19.44 -5.20
N GLU A 554 -7.05 20.35 -5.14
CA GLU A 554 -5.94 20.31 -4.16
C GLU A 554 -6.37 20.46 -2.69
N ASN A 555 -7.53 21.07 -2.42
CA ASN A 555 -7.98 21.41 -1.05
C ASN A 555 -9.25 20.66 -0.60
N ASN A 556 -9.76 19.74 -1.41
CA ASN A 556 -10.83 18.79 -1.03
C ASN A 556 -10.27 17.42 -0.62
N GLY A 557 -8.94 17.25 -0.64
CA GLY A 557 -8.21 16.06 -0.19
C GLY A 557 -7.68 16.16 1.23
#